data_AF-A0A7Y9BJP2-F1
#
_entry.id   AF-A0A7Y9BJP2-F1
#
_cell.length_a   1.000
_cell.length_b   1.000
_cell.length_c   1.000
_cell.angle_alpha   90.00
_cell.angle_beta   90.00
_cell.angle_gamma   90.00
#
_symmetry.space_group_name_H-M   'P 1'
#
loop_
_entity.id
_entity.type
_entity.pdbx_description
1 polymer ?
#
loop_
_entity_poly.entity_id
_entity_poly.type
_entity_poly.pdbx_seq_one_letter_code
_entity_poly.pdbx_strand_id
1 'polypeptide(L)'
;MRRLLTVAALAAALLLPSGPLPVAEAGSGPPATTGRWSAREAEAFWTADRMASAAPVNTSGPGAPAAAADPGTGKDFDGIPVVGRMFVMKGGGAYFCTASVVSSPGRNLVLSAAHCLLGTDARQVAFVPLYTAENPQPYGMFPVLRDAQGRSRVWIDPRYKSLGSDRAATLDFAFAQVGPDADGFPVEEVVGGNRLATDAGYAHAQVTLIGYPASAARPRLCVNRTTKFTSTDPGIPGSFLRIDCTGYPGGTSGGPFLTHYDEKTETGNVVGVIGGWKTGGDTADTSYSSYFGADVRKLYQKAVAEAAVG
;
A
#
# COMPACT_ATOMS: atom_id res chain seq x y z
N MET A 1 8.72 -56.73 86.68
CA MET A 1 7.85 -57.13 85.54
C MET A 1 7.57 -55.91 84.68
N ARG A 2 7.47 -56.09 83.34
CA ARG A 2 7.26 -55.09 82.26
C ARG A 2 8.54 -54.36 81.82
N ARG A 3 9.31 -54.94 80.88
CA ARG A 3 9.20 -55.01 79.40
C ARG A 3 9.71 -53.73 78.71
N LEU A 4 10.89 -53.88 78.12
CA LEU A 4 11.53 -52.96 77.17
C LEU A 4 10.67 -52.79 75.90
N LEU A 5 10.69 -51.58 75.34
CA LEU A 5 10.35 -51.30 73.94
C LEU A 5 11.31 -50.22 73.43
N THR A 6 12.31 -50.66 72.69
CA THR A 6 13.21 -49.88 71.85
C THR A 6 12.44 -49.44 70.59
N VAL A 7 12.39 -48.14 70.32
CA VAL A 7 11.85 -47.59 69.06
C VAL A 7 13.03 -47.27 68.15
N ALA A 8 13.18 -48.04 67.08
CA ALA A 8 14.13 -47.78 66.00
C ALA A 8 13.49 -46.82 64.99
N ALA A 9 14.12 -45.67 64.74
CA ALA A 9 13.74 -44.77 63.66
C ALA A 9 14.58 -45.11 62.42
N LEU A 10 13.95 -45.68 61.39
CA LEU A 10 14.54 -45.87 60.07
C LEU A 10 14.64 -44.51 59.35
N ALA A 11 15.85 -44.10 58.98
CA ALA A 11 16.09 -43.05 58.00
C ALA A 11 15.97 -43.67 56.60
N ALA A 12 14.93 -43.31 55.85
CA ALA A 12 14.78 -43.69 54.45
C ALA A 12 15.59 -42.73 53.56
N ALA A 13 16.73 -43.20 53.04
CA ALA A 13 17.47 -42.52 51.99
C ALA A 13 16.76 -42.77 50.64
N LEU A 14 16.17 -41.74 50.05
CA LEU A 14 15.69 -41.79 48.67
C LEU A 14 16.88 -41.74 47.71
N LEU A 15 17.19 -42.89 47.11
CA LEU A 15 18.03 -43.00 45.93
C LEU A 15 17.22 -42.54 44.71
N LEU A 16 17.52 -41.35 44.20
CA LEU A 16 17.06 -40.92 42.88
C LEU A 16 17.94 -41.60 41.82
N PRO A 17 17.35 -42.28 40.79
CA PRO A 17 18.13 -42.78 39.68
C PRO A 17 18.59 -41.61 38.81
N SER A 18 19.91 -41.42 38.72
CA SER A 18 20.56 -40.54 37.75
C SER A 18 20.42 -41.11 36.34
N GLY A 19 19.24 -40.95 35.73
CA GLY A 19 19.04 -41.23 34.31
C GLY A 19 19.75 -40.17 33.45
N PRO A 20 20.28 -40.52 32.27
CA PRO A 20 20.87 -39.56 31.36
C PRO A 20 19.82 -38.53 30.94
N LEU A 21 20.19 -37.24 31.01
CA LEU A 21 19.37 -36.14 30.51
C LEU A 21 19.06 -36.36 29.03
N PRO A 22 17.81 -36.12 28.58
CA PRO A 22 17.52 -36.15 27.16
C PRO A 22 18.35 -35.05 26.48
N VAL A 23 19.21 -35.46 25.56
CA VAL A 23 19.88 -34.56 24.63
C VAL A 23 18.75 -33.89 23.85
N ALA A 24 18.62 -32.57 24.01
CA ALA A 24 17.74 -31.79 23.15
C ALA A 24 18.26 -31.94 21.72
N GLU A 25 17.57 -32.75 20.92
CA GLU A 25 17.68 -32.67 19.47
C GLU A 25 17.44 -31.21 19.10
N ALA A 26 18.44 -30.60 18.46
CA ALA A 26 18.26 -29.33 17.77
C ALA A 26 17.16 -29.56 16.73
N GLY A 27 15.93 -29.22 17.13
CA GLY A 27 14.78 -29.27 16.25
C GLY A 27 15.12 -28.51 14.99
N SER A 28 15.12 -29.23 13.87
CA SER A 28 15.11 -28.66 12.54
C SER A 28 14.07 -27.55 12.54
N GLY A 29 14.54 -26.30 12.40
CA GLY A 29 13.66 -25.16 12.19
C GLY A 29 12.67 -25.47 11.06
N PRO A 30 11.48 -24.84 11.07
CA PRO A 30 10.48 -25.10 10.05
C PRO A 30 11.13 -25.03 8.66
N PRO A 31 10.82 -25.98 7.76
CA PRO A 31 11.47 -26.04 6.46
C PRO A 31 11.34 -24.69 5.77
N ALA A 32 12.46 -24.16 5.29
CA ALA A 32 12.50 -22.94 4.49
C ALA A 32 11.47 -23.08 3.36
N THR A 33 10.41 -22.28 3.41
CA THR A 33 9.38 -22.29 2.37
C THR A 33 10.00 -21.77 1.09
N THR A 34 10.38 -22.66 0.19
CA THR A 34 10.71 -22.34 -1.18
C THR A 34 9.47 -21.70 -1.83
N GLY A 35 9.52 -20.38 -2.11
CA GLY A 35 8.52 -19.70 -2.96
C GLY A 35 7.71 -18.55 -2.36
N ARG A 36 8.03 -18.02 -1.17
CA ARG A 36 7.37 -16.81 -0.62
C ARG A 36 8.21 -15.57 -0.90
N TRP A 37 7.70 -14.65 -1.75
CA TRP A 37 8.25 -13.31 -1.96
C TRP A 37 8.31 -12.54 -0.63
N SER A 38 9.48 -12.59 0.02
CA SER A 38 9.74 -12.03 1.35
C SER A 38 10.34 -10.62 1.26
N ALA A 39 10.37 -9.89 2.38
CA ALA A 39 10.96 -8.55 2.40
C ALA A 39 12.44 -8.57 2.01
N ARG A 40 13.21 -9.57 2.48
CA ARG A 40 14.65 -9.70 2.13
C ARG A 40 14.87 -10.00 0.65
N GLU A 41 14.01 -10.82 0.04
CA GLU A 41 14.07 -11.05 -1.41
C GLU A 41 13.65 -9.80 -2.19
N ALA A 42 12.65 -9.07 -1.69
CA ALA A 42 12.23 -7.80 -2.25
C ALA A 42 13.34 -6.75 -2.17
N GLU A 43 14.05 -6.63 -1.06
CA GLU A 43 15.20 -5.73 -0.89
C GLU A 43 16.36 -6.11 -1.81
N ALA A 44 16.66 -7.41 -1.94
CA ALA A 44 17.69 -7.90 -2.85
C ALA A 44 17.35 -7.63 -4.32
N PHE A 45 16.07 -7.68 -4.67
CA PHE A 45 15.60 -7.38 -6.02
C PHE A 45 15.44 -5.88 -6.26
N TRP A 46 14.76 -5.13 -5.41
CA TRP A 46 14.55 -3.68 -5.51
C TRP A 46 15.69 -2.93 -4.83
N THR A 47 16.88 -3.05 -5.44
CA THR A 47 18.05 -2.25 -5.05
C THR A 47 17.77 -0.75 -5.21
N ALA A 48 18.54 0.09 -4.50
CA ALA A 48 18.45 1.54 -4.63
C ALA A 48 18.56 1.99 -6.10
N ASP A 49 19.51 1.45 -6.87
CA ASP A 49 19.69 1.77 -8.29
C ASP A 49 18.50 1.34 -9.16
N ARG A 50 17.90 0.17 -8.89
CA ARG A 50 16.72 -0.29 -9.63
C ARG A 50 15.50 0.58 -9.33
N MET A 51 15.32 0.98 -8.07
CA MET A 51 14.25 1.89 -7.68
C MET A 51 14.46 3.30 -8.26
N ALA A 52 15.69 3.80 -8.25
CA ALA A 52 16.03 5.12 -8.80
C ALA A 52 15.86 5.19 -10.33
N SER A 53 16.11 4.08 -11.03
CA SER A 53 15.93 3.97 -12.49
C SER A 53 14.52 3.58 -12.93
N ALA A 54 13.61 3.27 -12.00
CA ALA A 54 12.24 2.90 -12.33
C ALA A 54 11.49 4.09 -12.97
N ALA A 55 10.79 3.84 -14.08
CA ALA A 55 10.00 4.84 -14.76
C ALA A 55 8.59 4.98 -14.15
N PRO A 56 7.91 6.13 -14.25
CA PRO A 56 6.51 6.19 -13.86
C PRO A 56 5.63 5.28 -14.73
N VAL A 57 4.63 4.62 -14.14
CA VAL A 57 3.60 3.91 -14.92
C VAL A 57 2.77 4.93 -15.70
N ASN A 58 2.76 4.82 -17.03
CA ASN A 58 2.04 5.65 -18.00
C ASN A 58 2.33 7.17 -17.91
N THR A 59 3.15 7.65 -18.85
CA THR A 59 3.27 9.09 -19.15
C THR A 59 2.32 9.44 -20.29
N SER A 60 1.04 9.63 -20.01
CA SER A 60 0.19 10.36 -20.95
C SER A 60 0.70 11.80 -20.97
N GLY A 61 1.26 12.23 -22.11
CA GLY A 61 1.87 13.55 -22.27
C GLY A 61 0.87 14.69 -22.04
N PRO A 62 1.36 15.91 -21.73
CA PRO A 62 0.50 17.00 -21.33
C PRO A 62 -0.44 17.43 -22.46
N GLY A 63 -1.75 17.30 -22.21
CA GLY A 63 -2.76 18.11 -22.88
C GLY A 63 -2.62 19.58 -22.48
N ALA A 64 -3.24 20.48 -23.26
CA ALA A 64 -3.23 21.91 -22.94
C ALA A 64 -3.87 22.17 -21.56
N PRO A 65 -3.30 23.07 -20.74
CA PRO A 65 -3.87 23.41 -19.44
C PRO A 65 -5.31 23.94 -19.60
N ALA A 66 -6.25 23.32 -18.89
CA ALA A 66 -7.58 23.90 -18.73
C ALA A 66 -7.47 25.06 -17.73
N ALA A 67 -7.84 26.27 -18.16
CA ALA A 67 -7.81 27.43 -17.28
C ALA A 67 -8.84 27.28 -16.15
N ALA A 68 -8.36 27.10 -14.93
CA ALA A 68 -9.13 27.21 -13.70
C ALA A 68 -8.83 28.53 -12.99
N ALA A 69 -9.79 29.05 -12.24
CA ALA A 69 -9.57 30.18 -11.36
C ALA A 69 -8.78 29.71 -10.12
N ASP A 70 -7.51 30.12 -10.05
CA ASP A 70 -6.56 29.96 -8.93
C ASP A 70 -6.27 28.49 -8.52
N PRO A 71 -5.39 27.78 -9.25
CA PRO A 71 -5.00 26.42 -8.89
C PRO A 71 -4.19 26.41 -7.59
N GLY A 72 -4.42 25.39 -6.76
CA GLY A 72 -3.56 25.13 -5.61
C GLY A 72 -2.13 24.89 -6.08
N THR A 73 -1.15 25.51 -5.43
CA THR A 73 0.25 25.30 -5.81
C THR A 73 0.79 24.05 -5.12
N GLY A 74 1.08 23.00 -5.89
CA GLY A 74 1.82 21.87 -5.35
C GLY A 74 3.24 22.28 -4.98
N LYS A 75 3.76 21.78 -3.87
CA LYS A 75 5.11 22.05 -3.37
C LYS A 75 5.77 20.77 -2.95
N ASP A 76 7.07 20.66 -3.20
CA ASP A 76 7.84 19.56 -2.65
C ASP A 76 7.91 19.70 -1.13
N PHE A 77 7.85 18.58 -0.43
CA PHE A 77 7.91 18.51 1.02
C PHE A 77 8.58 17.22 1.45
N ASP A 78 8.78 17.03 2.76
CA ASP A 78 9.56 15.88 3.26
C ASP A 78 8.78 14.56 3.26
N GLY A 79 7.50 14.57 2.88
CA GLY A 79 6.64 13.39 2.83
C GLY A 79 5.93 13.11 4.15
N ILE A 80 5.10 12.06 4.14
CA ILE A 80 4.51 11.47 5.35
C ILE A 80 4.66 9.95 5.30
N PRO A 81 4.86 9.26 6.45
CA PRO A 81 5.18 7.84 6.49
C PRO A 81 4.15 6.96 5.76
N VAL A 82 2.86 7.31 5.85
CA VAL A 82 1.76 6.52 5.28
C VAL A 82 1.71 6.53 3.74
N VAL A 83 2.47 7.39 3.06
CA VAL A 83 2.49 7.52 1.59
C VAL A 83 3.88 7.24 1.03
N GLY A 84 3.94 6.43 -0.02
CA GLY A 84 5.20 5.96 -0.59
C GLY A 84 5.12 5.63 -2.07
N ARG A 85 6.20 5.07 -2.59
CA ARG A 85 6.25 4.53 -3.95
C ARG A 85 5.86 3.06 -3.95
N MET A 86 5.03 2.69 -4.92
CA MET A 86 4.72 1.30 -5.26
C MET A 86 5.54 0.92 -6.48
N PHE A 87 6.57 0.10 -6.29
CA PHE A 87 7.44 -0.38 -7.35
C PHE A 87 6.86 -1.65 -7.98
N VAL A 88 6.88 -1.71 -9.31
CA VAL A 88 6.28 -2.80 -10.09
C VAL A 88 7.18 -3.15 -11.27
N MET A 89 7.17 -4.42 -11.66
CA MET A 89 7.73 -4.85 -12.94
C MET A 89 6.60 -5.10 -13.94
N LYS A 90 6.77 -4.59 -15.16
CA LYS A 90 5.80 -4.74 -16.25
C LYS A 90 6.51 -4.92 -17.59
N GLY A 91 6.23 -6.01 -18.30
CA GLY A 91 6.85 -6.29 -19.60
C GLY A 91 8.38 -6.29 -19.57
N GLY A 92 8.99 -6.70 -18.47
CA GLY A 92 10.45 -6.70 -18.26
C GLY A 92 11.06 -5.36 -17.83
N GLY A 93 10.29 -4.27 -17.80
CA GLY A 93 10.73 -2.96 -17.31
C GLY A 93 10.36 -2.70 -15.85
N ALA A 94 11.16 -1.88 -15.18
CA ALA A 94 10.92 -1.40 -13.82
C ALA A 94 10.13 -0.09 -13.84
N TYR A 95 9.04 -0.05 -13.08
CA TYR A 95 8.17 1.11 -12.97
C TYR A 95 7.77 1.41 -11.53
N PHE A 96 7.20 2.59 -11.32
CA PHE A 96 6.58 2.93 -10.04
C PHE A 96 5.32 3.78 -10.21
N CYS A 97 4.48 3.73 -9.18
CA CYS A 97 3.38 4.65 -8.90
C CYS A 97 3.51 5.19 -7.47
N THR A 98 2.58 6.04 -7.07
CA THR A 98 2.34 6.37 -5.67
C THR A 98 1.31 5.39 -5.06
N ALA A 99 1.45 5.11 -3.78
CA ALA A 99 0.43 4.40 -3.01
C ALA A 99 0.42 4.89 -1.56
N SER A 100 -0.62 4.52 -0.82
CA SER A 100 -0.72 4.82 0.61
C SER A 100 -1.28 3.65 1.40
N VAL A 101 -0.89 3.54 2.67
CA VAL A 101 -1.46 2.53 3.56
C VAL A 101 -2.89 2.91 3.91
N VAL A 102 -3.78 1.92 3.89
CA VAL A 102 -5.18 2.06 4.28
C VAL A 102 -5.46 1.16 5.46
N SER A 103 -6.06 1.71 6.51
CA SER A 103 -6.31 0.99 7.75
C SER A 103 -7.19 -0.23 7.50
N SER A 104 -6.75 -1.37 8.04
CA SER A 104 -7.35 -2.69 7.82
C SER A 104 -7.20 -3.58 9.04
N PRO A 105 -8.11 -4.54 9.28
CA PRO A 105 -7.97 -5.47 10.41
C PRO A 105 -6.65 -6.26 10.40
N GLY A 106 -6.14 -6.58 9.20
CA GLY A 106 -4.87 -7.29 9.01
C GLY A 106 -3.63 -6.41 9.06
N ARG A 107 -3.78 -5.08 9.22
CA ARG A 107 -2.69 -4.10 9.30
C ARG A 107 -1.75 -4.06 8.09
N ASN A 108 -2.25 -4.46 6.92
CA ASN A 108 -1.40 -4.84 5.80
C ASN A 108 -1.99 -4.53 4.42
N LEU A 109 -2.90 -3.56 4.32
CA LEU A 109 -3.45 -3.13 3.04
C LEU A 109 -2.86 -1.81 2.56
N VAL A 110 -2.52 -1.78 1.28
CA VAL A 110 -2.06 -0.60 0.56
C VAL A 110 -3.06 -0.29 -0.56
N LEU A 111 -3.38 0.99 -0.73
CA LEU A 111 -4.28 1.53 -1.74
C LEU A 111 -3.48 2.28 -2.82
N SER A 112 -3.79 2.00 -4.09
CA SER A 112 -3.24 2.69 -5.26
C SER A 112 -4.28 2.73 -6.39
N ALA A 113 -3.92 3.24 -7.57
CA ALA A 113 -4.78 3.20 -8.75
C ALA A 113 -4.77 1.80 -9.40
N ALA A 114 -5.84 1.42 -10.08
CA ALA A 114 -5.92 0.11 -10.73
C ALA A 114 -4.95 0.00 -11.91
N HIS A 115 -4.76 1.07 -12.68
CA HIS A 115 -3.81 1.06 -13.79
C HIS A 115 -2.36 0.83 -13.36
N CYS A 116 -2.00 1.18 -12.12
CA CYS A 116 -0.66 0.96 -11.56
C CYS A 116 -0.36 -0.52 -11.37
N LEU A 117 -1.34 -1.30 -10.92
CA LEU A 117 -1.18 -2.71 -10.55
C LEU A 117 -1.69 -3.68 -11.62
N LEU A 118 -2.26 -3.17 -12.71
CA LEU A 118 -2.77 -4.00 -13.80
C LEU A 118 -1.62 -4.55 -14.65
N GLY A 119 -1.54 -5.88 -14.72
CA GLY A 119 -0.58 -6.61 -15.56
C GLY A 119 0.84 -6.63 -15.01
N THR A 120 1.01 -6.39 -13.71
CA THR A 120 2.32 -6.43 -13.03
C THR A 120 2.74 -7.86 -12.72
N ASP A 121 4.06 -8.13 -12.74
CA ASP A 121 4.59 -9.37 -12.16
C ASP A 121 4.52 -9.30 -10.64
N ALA A 122 3.59 -10.06 -10.07
CA ALA A 122 3.33 -10.15 -8.64
C ALA A 122 4.56 -10.49 -7.79
N ARG A 123 5.56 -11.18 -8.35
CA ARG A 123 6.79 -11.54 -7.63
C ARG A 123 7.77 -10.39 -7.48
N GLN A 124 7.43 -9.22 -8.03
CA GLN A 124 8.35 -8.09 -8.12
C GLN A 124 7.60 -6.79 -7.78
N VAL A 125 6.50 -6.88 -7.03
CA VAL A 125 5.78 -5.70 -6.52
C VAL A 125 6.14 -5.47 -5.06
N ALA A 126 6.50 -4.24 -4.73
CA ALA A 126 6.82 -3.83 -3.36
C ALA A 126 6.38 -2.38 -3.10
N PHE A 127 5.86 -2.14 -1.90
CA PHE A 127 5.57 -0.80 -1.40
C PHE A 127 6.72 -0.33 -0.52
N VAL A 128 7.16 0.91 -0.73
CA VAL A 128 8.21 1.55 0.07
C VAL A 128 7.66 2.88 0.61
N PRO A 129 7.28 2.93 1.90
CA PRO A 129 6.79 4.14 2.53
C PRO A 129 7.88 5.20 2.63
N LEU A 130 7.50 6.47 2.45
CA LEU A 130 8.40 7.63 2.50
C LEU A 130 9.65 7.52 1.62
N TYR A 131 9.60 6.80 0.49
CA TYR A 131 10.74 6.70 -0.41
C TYR A 131 11.32 8.08 -0.79
N THR A 132 12.61 8.30 -0.61
CA THR A 132 13.34 9.40 -1.26
C THR A 132 14.58 8.87 -1.98
N ALA A 133 15.17 9.64 -2.88
CA ALA A 133 16.40 9.21 -3.55
C ALA A 133 17.58 9.10 -2.55
N GLU A 134 17.60 9.98 -1.55
CA GLU A 134 18.67 10.06 -0.54
C GLU A 134 18.52 9.00 0.55
N ASN A 135 17.28 8.64 0.89
CA ASN A 135 16.95 7.56 1.80
C ASN A 135 15.88 6.68 1.14
N PRO A 136 16.30 5.65 0.38
CA PRO A 136 15.37 4.91 -0.46
C PRO A 136 14.46 3.96 0.30
N GLN A 137 14.68 3.67 1.58
CA GLN A 137 13.83 2.77 2.38
C GLN A 137 13.79 3.17 3.87
N PRO A 138 13.32 4.39 4.22
CA PRO A 138 13.37 4.89 5.60
C PRO A 138 12.54 4.05 6.58
N TYR A 139 11.46 3.43 6.09
CA TYR A 139 10.56 2.57 6.85
C TYR A 139 10.57 1.13 6.33
N GLY A 140 11.64 0.74 5.63
CA GLY A 140 11.76 -0.59 5.02
C GLY A 140 10.91 -0.77 3.76
N MET A 141 10.77 -2.03 3.37
CA MET A 141 10.10 -2.45 2.14
C MET A 141 9.07 -3.55 2.42
N PHE A 142 7.88 -3.39 1.85
CA PHE A 142 6.74 -4.28 2.09
C PHE A 142 6.34 -4.98 0.78
N PRO A 143 6.72 -6.26 0.58
CA PRO A 143 6.42 -7.01 -0.64
C PRO A 143 4.93 -7.31 -0.76
N VAL A 144 4.36 -7.24 -1.96
CA VAL A 144 2.98 -7.70 -2.18
C VAL A 144 2.91 -9.22 -2.06
N LEU A 145 2.01 -9.71 -1.20
CA LEU A 145 1.86 -11.13 -0.93
C LEU A 145 1.24 -11.89 -2.12
N ARG A 146 1.41 -13.21 -2.07
CA ARG A 146 0.73 -14.15 -2.95
C ARG A 146 -0.07 -15.14 -2.10
N ASP A 147 -1.18 -15.63 -2.63
CA ASP A 147 -1.92 -16.73 -2.00
C ASP A 147 -1.20 -18.08 -2.21
N ALA A 148 -1.74 -19.14 -1.60
CA ALA A 148 -1.20 -20.49 -1.70
C ALA A 148 -1.16 -21.03 -3.15
N GLN A 149 -1.95 -20.46 -4.07
CA GLN A 149 -1.96 -20.81 -5.49
C GLN A 149 -1.02 -19.92 -6.31
N GLY A 150 -0.28 -19.01 -5.67
CA GLY A 150 0.63 -18.09 -6.33
C GLY A 150 -0.08 -16.94 -7.05
N ARG A 151 -1.33 -16.65 -6.76
CA ARG A 151 -1.98 -15.45 -7.31
C ARG A 151 -1.56 -14.25 -6.47
N SER A 152 -1.31 -13.12 -7.11
CA SER A 152 -1.04 -11.86 -6.42
C SER A 152 -2.20 -11.52 -5.50
N ARG A 153 -1.93 -11.11 -4.26
CA ARG A 153 -2.92 -10.53 -3.34
C ARG A 153 -3.17 -9.06 -3.72
N VAL A 154 -3.62 -8.87 -4.97
CA VAL A 154 -3.99 -7.58 -5.56
C VAL A 154 -5.43 -7.67 -6.04
N TRP A 155 -6.26 -6.76 -5.54
CA TRP A 155 -7.67 -6.65 -5.87
C TRP A 155 -7.89 -5.44 -6.76
N ILE A 156 -8.28 -5.72 -8.00
CA ILE A 156 -8.74 -4.76 -9.01
C ILE A 156 -10.14 -5.22 -9.43
N ASP A 157 -11.07 -4.29 -9.59
CA ASP A 157 -12.42 -4.62 -10.06
C ASP A 157 -12.37 -5.34 -11.43
N PRO A 158 -13.01 -6.51 -11.59
CA PRO A 158 -12.99 -7.25 -12.86
C PRO A 158 -13.45 -6.43 -14.07
N ARG A 159 -14.37 -5.47 -13.88
CA ARG A 159 -14.83 -4.57 -14.94
C ARG A 159 -13.72 -3.65 -15.44
N TYR A 160 -12.79 -3.23 -14.56
CA TYR A 160 -11.63 -2.46 -14.98
C TYR A 160 -10.73 -3.27 -15.91
N LYS A 161 -10.53 -4.55 -15.58
CA LYS A 161 -9.72 -5.47 -16.40
C LYS A 161 -10.33 -5.75 -17.77
N SER A 162 -11.65 -5.87 -17.85
CA SER A 162 -12.35 -6.24 -19.09
C SER A 162 -12.73 -5.06 -19.98
N LEU A 163 -13.06 -3.90 -19.40
CA LEU A 163 -13.51 -2.72 -20.15
C LEU A 163 -12.37 -1.75 -20.49
N GLY A 164 -11.23 -1.85 -19.80
CA GLY A 164 -10.09 -0.95 -19.97
C GLY A 164 -10.21 0.35 -19.18
N SER A 165 -9.12 1.12 -19.14
CA SER A 165 -8.97 2.33 -18.32
C SER A 165 -10.01 3.41 -18.60
N ASP A 166 -10.44 3.53 -19.85
CA ASP A 166 -11.35 4.59 -20.29
C ASP A 166 -12.79 4.27 -19.90
N ARG A 167 -13.31 3.14 -20.39
CA ARG A 167 -14.70 2.75 -20.14
C ARG A 167 -15.00 2.40 -18.69
N ALA A 168 -13.98 2.00 -17.92
CA ALA A 168 -14.08 1.73 -16.49
C ALA A 168 -13.30 2.73 -15.63
N ALA A 169 -13.10 3.96 -16.11
CA ALA A 169 -12.42 5.01 -15.35
C ALA A 169 -13.02 5.25 -13.94
N THR A 170 -14.31 4.94 -13.72
CA THR A 170 -14.92 5.03 -12.38
C THR A 170 -14.45 3.96 -11.40
N LEU A 171 -13.58 3.03 -11.83
CA LEU A 171 -13.10 1.87 -11.08
C LEU A 171 -11.56 1.81 -11.02
N ASP A 172 -10.89 2.94 -11.21
CA ASP A 172 -9.42 3.02 -11.24
C ASP A 172 -8.82 3.11 -9.83
N PHE A 173 -9.10 2.10 -9.02
CA PHE A 173 -8.56 1.91 -7.68
C PHE A 173 -8.27 0.43 -7.44
N ALA A 174 -7.26 0.17 -6.61
CA ALA A 174 -6.85 -1.18 -6.28
C ALA A 174 -6.31 -1.26 -4.86
N PHE A 175 -6.52 -2.43 -4.25
CA PHE A 175 -5.89 -2.78 -2.98
C PHE A 175 -4.84 -3.85 -3.20
N ALA A 176 -3.74 -3.78 -2.46
CA ALA A 176 -2.73 -4.82 -2.39
C ALA A 176 -2.50 -5.19 -0.94
N GLN A 177 -2.40 -6.49 -0.65
CA GLN A 177 -1.94 -6.97 0.65
C GLN A 177 -0.44 -7.10 0.62
N VAL A 178 0.24 -6.48 1.57
CA VAL A 178 1.68 -6.55 1.71
C VAL A 178 2.09 -7.47 2.87
N GLY A 179 3.28 -8.04 2.77
CA GLY A 179 3.93 -8.75 3.86
C GLY A 179 4.49 -7.79 4.89
N PRO A 180 5.01 -8.31 6.01
CA PRO A 180 5.80 -7.49 6.91
C PRO A 180 7.11 -7.03 6.25
N ASP A 181 7.78 -6.07 6.88
CA ASP A 181 9.16 -5.70 6.54
C ASP A 181 10.17 -6.81 6.90
N ALA A 182 11.47 -6.53 6.72
CA ALA A 182 12.55 -7.47 7.01
C ALA A 182 12.73 -7.80 8.50
N ASP A 183 12.16 -6.97 9.38
CA ASP A 183 12.17 -7.13 10.84
C ASP A 183 10.89 -7.82 11.37
N GLY A 184 9.89 -8.01 10.50
CA GLY A 184 8.67 -8.74 10.79
C GLY A 184 7.47 -7.87 11.19
N PHE A 185 7.57 -6.54 11.08
CA PHE A 185 6.50 -5.63 11.45
C PHE A 185 5.50 -5.41 10.29
N PRO A 186 4.18 -5.41 10.57
CA PRO A 186 3.18 -5.08 9.58
C PRO A 186 3.20 -3.59 9.25
N VAL A 187 2.91 -3.23 8.00
CA VAL A 187 3.07 -1.86 7.49
C VAL A 187 2.30 -0.80 8.33
N GLU A 188 1.08 -1.09 8.79
CA GLU A 188 0.31 -0.12 9.60
C GLU A 188 0.92 0.10 10.99
N GLU A 189 1.70 -0.83 11.52
CA GLU A 189 2.42 -0.64 12.79
C GLU A 189 3.64 0.26 12.61
N VAL A 190 4.26 0.22 11.43
CA VAL A 190 5.45 1.03 11.11
C VAL A 190 5.07 2.46 10.75
N VAL A 191 4.01 2.65 9.94
CA VAL A 191 3.69 3.97 9.34
C VAL A 191 2.26 4.46 9.53
N GLY A 192 1.43 3.73 10.28
CA GLY A 192 0.00 4.02 10.42
C GLY A 192 -0.81 3.65 9.17
N GLY A 193 -2.09 4.04 9.15
CA GLY A 193 -2.99 3.74 8.04
C GLY A 193 -4.12 4.76 7.90
N ASN A 194 -4.34 5.23 6.67
CA ASN A 194 -5.45 6.15 6.38
C ASN A 194 -6.79 5.43 6.51
N ARG A 195 -7.80 6.10 7.05
CA ARG A 195 -9.15 5.55 7.08
C ARG A 195 -9.78 5.64 5.69
N LEU A 196 -10.25 4.53 5.13
CA LEU A 196 -11.05 4.56 3.90
C LEU A 196 -12.39 5.27 4.15
N ALA A 197 -12.63 6.37 3.44
CA ALA A 197 -13.90 7.09 3.49
C ALA A 197 -14.67 6.89 2.18
N THR A 198 -15.83 6.24 2.28
CA THR A 198 -16.71 5.98 1.14
C THR A 198 -18.01 6.77 1.26
N ASP A 199 -18.60 7.11 0.13
CA ASP A 199 -19.83 7.89 0.03
C ASP A 199 -19.73 9.29 0.66
N ALA A 200 -18.53 9.88 0.60
CA ALA A 200 -18.22 11.19 1.19
C ALA A 200 -18.66 12.38 0.32
N GLY A 201 -19.24 12.14 -0.86
CA GLY A 201 -19.55 13.18 -1.84
C GLY A 201 -18.32 13.60 -2.66
N TYR A 202 -18.51 14.55 -3.57
CA TYR A 202 -17.45 15.03 -4.48
C TYR A 202 -16.80 16.34 -4.03
N ALA A 203 -17.50 17.12 -3.19
CA ALA A 203 -17.09 18.45 -2.81
C ALA A 203 -16.55 18.45 -1.38
N HIS A 204 -15.24 18.65 -1.26
CA HIS A 204 -14.54 18.76 0.01
C HIS A 204 -13.84 20.12 0.03
N ALA A 205 -14.03 20.90 1.10
CA ALA A 205 -13.47 22.25 1.19
C ALA A 205 -11.94 22.25 1.30
N GLN A 206 -11.37 21.18 1.87
CA GLN A 206 -9.94 21.03 2.09
C GLN A 206 -9.54 19.58 1.90
N VAL A 207 -8.67 19.32 0.92
CA VAL A 207 -8.09 18.02 0.60
C VAL A 207 -6.59 18.19 0.46
N THR A 208 -5.84 17.39 1.22
CA THR A 208 -4.40 17.22 1.05
C THR A 208 -4.18 16.16 -0.02
N LEU A 209 -3.65 16.59 -1.16
CA LEU A 209 -3.21 15.73 -2.26
C LEU A 209 -1.71 15.47 -2.10
N ILE A 210 -1.30 14.20 -2.18
CA ILE A 210 0.10 13.79 -2.09
C ILE A 210 0.43 12.84 -3.23
N GLY A 211 1.57 13.06 -3.88
CA GLY A 211 2.06 12.21 -4.97
C GLY A 211 3.59 12.23 -5.08
N TYR A 212 4.17 11.21 -5.72
CA TYR A 212 5.60 11.16 -6.05
C TYR A 212 5.80 11.39 -7.56
N PRO A 213 6.14 12.63 -7.99
CA PRO A 213 6.48 12.90 -9.39
C PRO A 213 7.76 12.17 -9.81
N ALA A 214 7.82 11.71 -11.07
CA ALA A 214 9.01 11.03 -11.60
C ALA A 214 10.28 11.87 -11.67
N SER A 215 10.13 13.18 -11.86
CA SER A 215 11.27 14.11 -11.93
C SER A 215 11.75 14.60 -10.56
N ALA A 216 11.04 14.28 -9.47
CA ALA A 216 11.27 14.88 -8.16
C ALA A 216 11.95 13.90 -7.19
N ALA A 217 12.96 14.40 -6.47
CA ALA A 217 13.64 13.68 -5.39
C ALA A 217 12.74 13.51 -4.15
N ARG A 218 11.71 14.36 -4.02
CA ARG A 218 10.78 14.43 -2.90
C ARG A 218 9.32 14.28 -3.37
N PRO A 219 8.41 13.84 -2.49
CA PRO A 219 6.99 13.88 -2.79
C PRO A 219 6.50 15.34 -2.87
N ARG A 220 5.35 15.49 -3.51
CA ARG A 220 4.65 16.77 -3.66
C ARG A 220 3.38 16.77 -2.84
N LEU A 221 3.11 17.90 -2.19
CA LEU A 221 1.89 18.16 -1.44
C LEU A 221 1.17 19.38 -1.99
N CYS A 222 -0.15 19.31 -2.07
CA CYS A 222 -1.02 20.43 -2.38
C CYS A 222 -2.26 20.34 -1.49
N VAL A 223 -2.74 21.49 -1.01
CA VAL A 223 -4.03 21.58 -0.33
C VAL A 223 -4.96 22.42 -1.17
N ASN A 224 -6.06 21.84 -1.62
CA ASN A 224 -7.13 22.55 -2.32
C ASN A 224 -8.48 21.87 -2.10
N ARG A 225 -9.55 22.44 -2.63
CA ARG A 225 -10.89 21.85 -2.63
C ARG A 225 -11.08 20.86 -3.79
N THR A 226 -11.94 19.88 -3.61
CA THR A 226 -12.43 19.04 -4.72
C THR A 226 -13.77 19.53 -5.24
N THR A 227 -14.05 19.25 -6.50
CA THR A 227 -15.36 19.45 -7.14
C THR A 227 -15.78 18.18 -7.88
N LYS A 228 -17.07 18.10 -8.24
CA LYS A 228 -17.57 17.05 -9.13
C LYS A 228 -17.24 17.41 -10.58
N PHE A 229 -16.56 16.52 -11.26
CA PHE A 229 -16.41 16.56 -12.71
C PHE A 229 -17.24 15.43 -13.33
N THR A 230 -18.11 15.75 -14.29
CA THR A 230 -18.84 14.74 -15.07
C THR A 230 -18.29 14.77 -16.48
N SER A 231 -17.76 13.63 -16.94
CA SER A 231 -17.18 13.52 -18.27
C SER A 231 -18.24 13.70 -19.35
N THR A 232 -17.91 14.49 -20.36
CA THR A 232 -18.70 14.62 -21.60
C THR A 232 -18.20 13.69 -22.71
N ASP A 233 -17.10 12.98 -22.47
CA ASP A 233 -16.54 12.00 -23.40
C ASP A 233 -17.30 10.67 -23.28
N PRO A 234 -18.01 10.21 -24.34
CA PRO A 234 -18.73 8.94 -24.30
C PRO A 234 -17.80 7.72 -24.17
N GLY A 235 -16.52 7.84 -24.50
CA GLY A 235 -15.50 6.81 -24.30
C GLY A 235 -15.06 6.66 -22.84
N ILE A 236 -15.20 7.72 -22.03
CA ILE A 236 -14.83 7.76 -20.61
C ILE A 236 -16.04 8.22 -19.78
N PRO A 237 -17.09 7.40 -19.66
CA PRO A 237 -18.31 7.81 -18.96
C PRO A 237 -18.07 7.89 -17.44
N GLY A 238 -18.84 8.75 -16.77
CA GLY A 238 -18.92 8.78 -15.32
C GLY A 238 -18.70 10.14 -14.70
N SER A 239 -18.62 10.15 -13.36
CA SER A 239 -18.33 11.34 -12.57
C SER A 239 -17.20 11.06 -11.58
N PHE A 240 -16.33 12.06 -11.42
CA PHE A 240 -15.03 11.96 -10.78
C PHE A 240 -14.86 13.10 -9.77
N LEU A 241 -14.03 12.88 -8.76
CA LEU A 241 -13.47 14.00 -8.01
C LEU A 241 -12.47 14.70 -8.91
N ARG A 242 -12.47 16.03 -8.90
CA ARG A 242 -11.48 16.88 -9.55
C ARG A 242 -10.86 17.80 -8.52
N ILE A 243 -9.54 17.93 -8.55
CA ILE A 243 -8.77 18.89 -7.75
C ILE A 243 -7.76 19.60 -8.65
N ASP A 244 -7.71 20.93 -8.56
CA ASP A 244 -6.75 21.74 -9.33
C ASP A 244 -5.52 21.99 -8.46
N CYS A 245 -4.45 21.24 -8.72
CA CYS A 245 -3.20 21.28 -7.96
C CYS A 245 -2.03 21.13 -8.93
N THR A 246 -1.08 22.08 -8.91
CA THR A 246 0.00 22.11 -9.90
C THR A 246 1.11 21.10 -9.65
N GLY A 247 1.66 20.55 -10.73
CA GLY A 247 2.89 19.73 -10.70
C GLY A 247 2.71 18.28 -10.26
N TYR A 248 1.62 17.62 -10.67
CA TYR A 248 1.36 16.19 -10.49
C TYR A 248 1.50 15.39 -11.81
N PRO A 249 2.71 15.30 -12.40
CA PRO A 249 2.95 14.53 -13.63
C PRO A 249 2.97 13.01 -13.36
N GLY A 250 3.42 12.23 -14.34
CA GLY A 250 3.59 10.79 -14.21
C GLY A 250 4.36 10.37 -12.94
N GLY A 251 3.91 9.28 -12.33
CA GLY A 251 4.41 8.75 -11.04
C GLY A 251 3.49 9.09 -9.87
N THR A 252 2.71 10.17 -9.98
CA THR A 252 1.77 10.58 -8.93
C THR A 252 0.51 9.70 -8.86
N SER A 253 0.20 8.94 -9.91
CA SER A 253 -0.89 7.95 -9.95
C SER A 253 -0.94 7.09 -8.69
N GLY A 254 -2.14 6.92 -8.13
CA GLY A 254 -2.37 6.24 -6.86
C GLY A 254 -2.16 7.11 -5.62
N GLY A 255 -1.69 8.34 -5.78
CA GLY A 255 -1.52 9.32 -4.71
C GLY A 255 -2.84 9.66 -4.00
N PRO A 256 -2.90 9.68 -2.65
CA PRO A 256 -4.16 9.79 -1.94
C PRO A 256 -4.72 11.22 -1.91
N PHE A 257 -6.04 11.30 -1.91
CA PHE A 257 -6.82 12.50 -1.58
C PHE A 257 -7.23 12.37 -0.12
N LEU A 258 -6.59 13.13 0.76
CA LEU A 258 -6.83 13.06 2.21
C LEU A 258 -7.71 14.21 2.68
N THR A 259 -8.87 13.88 3.23
CA THR A 259 -9.70 14.79 4.02
C THR A 259 -9.40 14.58 5.51
N HIS A 260 -9.67 15.58 6.35
CA HIS A 260 -9.43 15.48 7.79
C HIS A 260 -8.00 15.01 8.11
N TYR A 261 -7.02 15.52 7.38
CA TYR A 261 -5.61 15.23 7.63
C TYR A 261 -5.20 15.80 8.98
N ASP A 262 -4.63 14.95 9.84
CA ASP A 262 -4.10 15.33 11.15
C ASP A 262 -2.57 15.30 11.09
N GLU A 263 -1.94 16.45 11.30
CA GLU A 263 -0.49 16.62 11.28
C GLU A 263 0.23 15.84 12.39
N LYS A 264 -0.45 15.50 13.48
CA LYS A 264 0.15 14.75 14.60
C LYS A 264 0.21 13.25 14.32
N THR A 265 -0.81 12.72 13.66
CA THR A 265 -0.89 11.29 13.33
C THR A 265 -0.45 11.01 11.90
N GLU A 266 -0.14 12.06 11.12
CA GLU A 266 0.28 12.03 9.71
C GLU A 266 -0.64 11.14 8.84
N THR A 267 -1.93 11.14 9.17
CA THR A 267 -2.96 10.29 8.57
C THR A 267 -4.26 11.06 8.41
N GLY A 268 -5.16 10.55 7.57
CA GLY A 268 -6.48 11.14 7.39
C GLY A 268 -7.50 10.16 6.82
N ASN A 269 -8.59 10.72 6.30
CA ASN A 269 -9.62 10.00 5.57
C ASN A 269 -9.30 10.02 4.07
N VAL A 270 -8.97 8.87 3.49
CA VAL A 270 -8.75 8.76 2.04
C VAL A 270 -10.09 8.66 1.31
N VAL A 271 -10.39 9.67 0.48
CA VAL A 271 -11.64 9.80 -0.31
C VAL A 271 -11.43 9.57 -1.81
N GLY A 272 -10.19 9.33 -2.23
CA GLY A 272 -9.80 9.10 -3.61
C GLY A 272 -8.30 8.82 -3.75
N VAL A 273 -7.92 8.39 -4.94
CA VAL A 273 -6.54 8.31 -5.43
C VAL A 273 -6.39 8.97 -6.79
N ILE A 274 -5.21 9.52 -7.12
CA ILE A 274 -4.93 10.06 -8.46
C ILE A 274 -5.13 8.94 -9.48
N GLY A 275 -6.16 9.08 -10.31
CA GLY A 275 -6.63 8.04 -11.22
C GLY A 275 -7.98 8.42 -11.84
N GLY A 276 -8.59 7.46 -12.50
CA GLY A 276 -9.93 7.59 -13.04
C GLY A 276 -9.97 8.28 -14.38
N TRP A 277 -10.62 9.45 -14.50
CA TRP A 277 -10.74 10.14 -15.80
C TRP A 277 -9.35 10.38 -16.39
N LYS A 278 -9.11 9.82 -17.58
CA LYS A 278 -7.79 9.80 -18.23
C LYS A 278 -6.65 9.38 -17.28
N THR A 279 -6.87 8.33 -16.47
CA THR A 279 -5.88 7.81 -15.51
C THR A 279 -5.34 8.83 -14.50
N GLY A 280 -6.13 9.86 -14.18
CA GLY A 280 -5.74 10.90 -13.22
C GLY A 280 -5.69 12.30 -13.82
N GLY A 281 -5.89 12.44 -15.13
CA GLY A 281 -5.95 13.73 -15.83
C GLY A 281 -5.11 13.73 -17.11
N ASP A 282 -5.32 14.72 -17.96
CA ASP A 282 -4.49 14.97 -19.14
C ASP A 282 -3.38 15.99 -18.92
N THR A 283 -3.37 16.67 -17.77
CA THR A 283 -2.35 17.66 -17.42
C THR A 283 -1.83 17.42 -16.02
N ALA A 284 -0.64 17.91 -15.72
CA ALA A 284 -0.06 17.82 -14.38
C ALA A 284 -0.72 18.78 -13.38
N ASP A 285 -1.57 19.70 -13.81
CA ASP A 285 -2.11 20.77 -12.95
C ASP A 285 -3.55 20.52 -12.50
N THR A 286 -4.13 19.41 -12.92
CA THR A 286 -5.46 18.98 -12.49
C THR A 286 -5.46 17.47 -12.33
N SER A 287 -5.75 17.02 -11.11
CA SER A 287 -5.85 15.61 -10.80
C SER A 287 -7.30 15.18 -10.65
N TYR A 288 -7.58 13.94 -11.04
CA TYR A 288 -8.88 13.31 -10.91
C TYR A 288 -8.81 12.08 -10.01
N SER A 289 -9.97 11.68 -9.51
CA SER A 289 -10.15 10.39 -8.86
C SER A 289 -11.49 9.76 -9.22
N SER A 290 -11.51 8.43 -9.34
CA SER A 290 -12.75 7.66 -9.28
C SER A 290 -13.50 7.98 -7.98
N TYR A 291 -14.83 8.06 -8.04
CA TYR A 291 -15.63 8.27 -6.84
C TYR A 291 -15.58 7.05 -5.91
N PHE A 292 -15.22 7.26 -4.64
CA PHE A 292 -15.19 6.21 -3.63
C PHE A 292 -16.60 5.91 -3.09
N GLY A 293 -17.41 5.22 -3.90
CA GLY A 293 -18.76 4.76 -3.52
C GLY A 293 -18.82 3.28 -3.13
N ALA A 294 -19.95 2.64 -3.46
CA ALA A 294 -20.18 1.23 -3.16
C ALA A 294 -19.13 0.27 -3.77
N ASP A 295 -18.59 0.59 -4.95
CA ASP A 295 -17.65 -0.27 -5.66
C ASP A 295 -16.30 -0.40 -4.92
N VAL A 296 -15.71 0.71 -4.47
CA VAL A 296 -14.47 0.66 -3.68
C VAL A 296 -14.71 0.02 -2.32
N ARG A 297 -15.88 0.27 -1.69
CA ARG A 297 -16.26 -0.35 -0.42
C ARG A 297 -16.29 -1.87 -0.56
N LYS A 298 -16.94 -2.36 -1.61
CA LYS A 298 -17.03 -3.79 -1.93
C LYS A 298 -15.66 -4.40 -2.21
N LEU A 299 -14.80 -3.70 -2.95
CA LEU A 299 -13.46 -4.18 -3.25
C LEU A 299 -12.57 -4.24 -2.00
N TYR A 300 -12.66 -3.23 -1.13
CA TYR A 300 -11.98 -3.20 0.17
C TYR A 300 -12.44 -4.36 1.07
N GLN A 301 -13.75 -4.56 1.21
CA GLN A 301 -14.31 -5.67 2.00
C GLN A 301 -13.84 -7.03 1.48
N LYS A 302 -13.78 -7.19 0.14
CA LYS A 302 -13.22 -8.39 -0.49
C LYS A 302 -11.75 -8.56 -0.13
N ALA A 303 -10.95 -7.51 -0.23
CA ALA A 303 -9.53 -7.54 0.11
C ALA A 303 -9.32 -7.94 1.58
N VAL A 304 -10.07 -7.34 2.51
CA VAL A 304 -10.03 -7.68 3.95
C VAL A 304 -10.42 -9.13 4.20
N ALA A 305 -11.52 -9.60 3.60
CA ALA A 305 -12.01 -10.96 3.81
C ALA A 305 -11.03 -12.02 3.29
N GLU A 306 -10.46 -11.80 2.10
CA GLU A 306 -9.51 -12.73 1.51
C GLU A 306 -8.14 -12.65 2.22
N ALA A 307 -7.70 -11.46 2.64
CA ALA A 307 -6.46 -11.27 3.40
C ALA A 307 -6.45 -11.99 4.76
N ALA A 308 -7.63 -12.18 5.37
CA ALA A 308 -7.79 -12.93 6.62
C ALA A 308 -7.64 -14.45 6.45
N VAL A 309 -7.86 -14.97 5.24
CA VAL A 309 -7.72 -16.39 4.91
C VAL A 309 -6.33 -16.59 4.30
N GLY A 310 -5.34 -16.84 5.16
CA GLY A 310 -3.94 -17.06 4.82
C GLY A 310 -3.73 -18.30 3.95
#